data_AF-A0A1M4MMP2-F1
#
_entry.id   AF-A0A1M4MMP2-F1
#
_cell.length_a   1.000
_cell.length_b   1.000
_cell.length_c   1.000
_cell.angle_alpha   90.00
_cell.angle_beta   90.00
_cell.angle_gamma   90.00
#
_symmetry.space_group_name_H-M   'P 1'
#
loop_
_entity.id
_entity.type
_entity.pdbx_description
1 polymer ?
#
loop_
_entity_poly.entity_id
_entity_poly.type
_entity_poly.pdbx_seq_one_letter_code
_entity_poly.pdbx_strand_id
1 'polypeptide(L)'
;MNQRAIPCTFMAQEVYGFTRPSYVFRMQRAWNDSIKAPLVPIVKQVPYVAPLWRQVQPILSPLSDDTCSTNRPTVTQKEVMPVEEVLDLQPGEFVQVRSLEEIRSTLDENGKYKGLLFMPEMEDFCGKKCRVFKKVRSITLESNGEVRILRSPTVFLEGVYCDGKRHSDCDRSCLLFWREAWLKRTEP
;
A
#
# COMPACT_ATOMS: atom_id res chain seq x y z
N MET A 1 3.16 1.29 50.39
CA MET A 1 2.60 1.67 49.07
C MET A 1 3.35 0.87 48.01
N ASN A 2 2.78 -0.28 47.63
CA ASN A 2 3.45 -1.29 46.80
C ASN A 2 2.77 -1.29 45.43
N GLN A 3 3.24 -0.45 44.50
CA GLN A 3 2.78 -0.50 43.11
C GLN A 3 3.53 -1.62 42.41
N ARG A 4 2.98 -2.83 42.49
CA ARG A 4 3.34 -3.91 41.56
C ARG A 4 2.90 -3.43 40.18
N ALA A 5 3.86 -3.04 39.34
CA ALA A 5 3.63 -2.90 37.92
C ALA A 5 3.06 -4.22 37.42
N ILE A 6 1.78 -4.21 37.02
CA ILE A 6 1.15 -5.36 36.39
C ILE A 6 1.83 -5.50 35.03
N PRO A 7 2.60 -6.57 34.76
CA PRO A 7 3.15 -6.78 33.43
C PRO A 7 1.96 -6.86 32.46
N CYS A 8 2.04 -6.13 31.35
CA CYS A 8 0.97 -5.96 30.39
C CYS A 8 0.77 -7.24 29.54
N THR A 9 0.46 -8.37 30.17
CA THR A 9 0.21 -9.66 29.51
C THR A 9 -1.08 -9.65 28.68
N PHE A 10 -2.04 -8.78 29.00
CA PHE A 10 -3.29 -8.66 28.24
C PHE A 10 -3.06 -8.11 26.83
N MET A 11 -2.22 -7.08 26.67
CA MET A 11 -1.82 -6.60 25.34
C MET A 11 -0.99 -7.64 24.60
N ALA A 12 -0.21 -8.46 25.28
CA ALA A 12 0.58 -9.50 24.63
C ALA A 12 -0.31 -10.58 23.96
N GLN A 13 -1.41 -11.02 24.58
CA GLN A 13 -2.29 -12.04 23.98
C GLN A 13 -3.12 -11.50 22.80
N GLU A 14 -3.68 -10.29 22.92
CA GLU A 14 -4.35 -9.65 21.79
C GLU A 14 -3.36 -9.34 20.67
N VAL A 15 -2.16 -8.83 20.98
CA VAL A 15 -1.10 -8.56 19.99
C VAL A 15 -0.62 -9.84 19.31
N TYR A 16 -0.45 -10.96 20.03
CA TYR A 16 -0.04 -12.25 19.43
C TYR A 16 -1.12 -12.86 18.52
N GLY A 17 -2.41 -12.62 18.79
CA GLY A 17 -3.50 -12.93 17.86
C GLY A 17 -3.59 -11.96 16.68
N PHE A 18 -3.20 -10.70 16.89
CA PHE A 18 -3.34 -9.55 16.00
C PHE A 18 -2.21 -9.38 14.98
N THR A 19 -1.00 -9.85 15.28
CA THR A 19 0.18 -9.72 14.41
C THR A 19 0.56 -11.01 13.71
N ARG A 20 -0.14 -12.13 13.94
CA ARG A 20 0.18 -13.38 13.24
C ARG A 20 -0.11 -13.15 11.75
N PRO A 21 0.92 -13.04 10.87
CA PRO A 21 0.66 -12.82 9.47
C PRO A 21 -0.12 -14.04 8.98
N SER A 22 -1.11 -13.81 8.11
CA SER A 22 -1.92 -14.90 7.57
C SER A 22 -1.00 -16.01 7.06
N TYR A 23 -1.43 -17.26 7.17
CA TYR A 23 -0.63 -18.40 6.70
C TYR A 23 -0.22 -18.19 5.23
N VAL A 24 -1.12 -17.62 4.43
CA VAL A 24 -0.88 -17.22 3.04
C VAL A 24 0.23 -16.19 2.93
N PHE A 25 0.24 -15.12 3.74
CA PHE A 25 1.30 -14.11 3.72
C PHE A 25 2.65 -14.70 4.12
N ARG A 26 2.69 -15.55 5.15
CA ARG A 26 3.91 -16.26 5.56
C ARG A 26 4.43 -17.19 4.48
N MET A 27 3.55 -17.93 3.81
CA MET A 27 3.92 -18.79 2.68
C MET A 27 4.36 -17.99 1.46
N GLN A 28 3.71 -16.87 1.15
CA GLN A 28 4.09 -15.98 0.07
C GLN A 28 5.49 -15.40 0.32
N ARG A 29 5.78 -14.96 1.55
CA ARG A 29 7.11 -14.48 1.95
C ARG A 29 8.14 -15.60 1.88
N ALA A 30 7.88 -16.74 2.51
CA ALA A 30 8.79 -17.88 2.48
C ALA A 30 9.08 -18.36 1.04
N TRP A 31 8.08 -18.37 0.16
CA TRP A 31 8.24 -18.71 -1.25
C TRP A 31 9.00 -17.65 -2.04
N ASN A 32 8.71 -16.36 -1.81
CA ASN A 32 9.46 -15.27 -2.42
C ASN A 32 10.95 -15.33 -2.00
N ASP A 33 11.23 -15.59 -0.73
CA ASP A 33 12.58 -15.56 -0.17
C ASP A 33 13.36 -16.85 -0.49
N SER A 34 12.70 -18.02 -0.44
CA SER A 34 13.36 -19.32 -0.64
C SER A 34 13.42 -19.77 -2.10
N ILE A 35 12.45 -19.37 -2.94
CA ILE A 35 12.35 -19.85 -4.32
C ILE A 35 12.61 -18.72 -5.32
N LYS A 36 11.92 -17.58 -5.22
CA LYS A 36 12.12 -16.50 -6.21
C LYS A 36 13.47 -15.84 -6.09
N ALA A 37 13.85 -15.35 -4.90
CA ALA A 37 15.05 -14.55 -4.71
C ALA A 37 16.35 -15.25 -5.20
N PRO A 38 16.55 -16.57 -4.97
CA PRO A 38 17.71 -17.29 -5.50
C PRO A 38 17.64 -17.56 -7.02
N LEU A 39 16.43 -17.64 -7.59
CA LEU A 39 16.24 -17.90 -9.03
C LEU A 39 16.35 -16.63 -9.89
N VAL A 40 16.13 -15.44 -9.34
CA VAL A 40 16.28 -14.16 -10.09
C VAL A 40 17.66 -14.01 -10.76
N PRO A 41 18.81 -14.23 -10.08
CA PRO A 41 20.12 -14.16 -10.73
C PRO A 41 20.34 -15.28 -11.77
N ILE A 42 19.76 -16.47 -11.55
CA ILE A 42 19.84 -17.59 -12.50
C ILE A 42 19.08 -17.25 -13.80
N VAL A 43 17.86 -16.74 -13.70
CA VAL A 43 17.05 -16.32 -14.86
C VAL A 43 17.72 -15.15 -15.61
N LYS A 44 18.40 -14.24 -14.90
CA LYS A 44 19.15 -13.12 -15.53
C LYS A 44 20.45 -13.56 -16.20
N GLN A 45 20.98 -14.75 -15.89
CA GLN A 45 22.19 -15.31 -16.49
C GLN A 45 21.93 -16.32 -17.61
N VAL A 46 20.67 -16.65 -17.92
CA VAL A 46 20.31 -17.53 -19.05
C VAL A 46 20.19 -16.69 -20.34
N PRO A 47 21.12 -16.79 -21.30
CA PRO A 47 21.15 -15.95 -22.48
C PRO A 47 20.19 -16.41 -23.60
N TYR A 48 19.22 -17.29 -23.31
CA TYR A 48 18.47 -18.03 -24.34
C TYR A 48 16.93 -17.87 -24.33
N VAL A 49 16.35 -16.93 -23.57
CA VAL A 49 14.90 -16.63 -23.68
C VAL A 49 14.56 -15.30 -24.36
N ALA A 50 15.55 -14.66 -24.98
CA ALA A 50 15.28 -13.71 -26.05
C ALA A 50 15.60 -14.40 -27.38
N PRO A 51 14.58 -14.95 -28.07
CA PRO A 51 14.38 -14.48 -29.44
C PRO A 51 12.91 -14.45 -29.91
N LEU A 52 12.69 -13.65 -30.96
CA LEU A 52 11.57 -13.72 -31.93
C LEU A 52 10.23 -13.02 -31.60
N TRP A 53 10.26 -11.69 -31.39
CA TRP A 53 9.18 -10.80 -31.87
C TRP A 53 9.69 -9.58 -32.65
N ARG A 54 10.95 -9.60 -33.13
CA ARG A 54 11.55 -8.49 -33.90
C ARG A 54 11.62 -8.69 -35.42
N GLN A 55 11.03 -9.74 -35.99
CA GLN A 55 11.11 -9.96 -37.44
C GLN A 55 9.81 -10.51 -38.03
N VAL A 56 8.73 -9.73 -37.97
CA VAL A 56 7.78 -9.62 -39.09
C VAL A 56 7.11 -8.24 -39.00
N GLN A 57 7.57 -7.27 -39.78
CA GLN A 57 6.63 -6.30 -40.35
C GLN A 57 6.19 -6.86 -41.70
N PRO A 58 4.90 -6.80 -42.02
CA PRO A 58 4.50 -6.44 -43.35
C PRO A 58 3.74 -5.11 -43.32
N ILE A 59 4.33 -4.20 -44.08
CA ILE A 59 3.80 -2.98 -44.64
C ILE A 59 2.52 -3.28 -45.42
N LEU A 60 1.45 -2.51 -45.20
CA LEU A 60 0.70 -1.80 -46.27
C LEU A 60 -0.46 -0.99 -45.66
N SER A 61 -0.35 0.33 -45.82
CA SER A 61 -1.39 1.35 -45.63
C SER A 61 -2.51 1.20 -46.68
N PRO A 62 -3.61 1.97 -46.58
CA PRO A 62 -3.58 3.25 -47.30
C PRO A 62 -4.20 4.45 -46.55
N LEU A 63 -3.70 5.61 -46.97
CA LEU A 63 -4.15 6.99 -46.73
C LEU A 63 -5.59 7.26 -47.17
N SER A 64 -6.22 8.21 -46.47
CA SER A 64 -7.02 9.36 -46.98
C SER A 64 -7.95 9.84 -45.85
N ASP A 65 -8.21 11.11 -45.54
CA ASP A 65 -7.82 12.41 -46.08
C ASP A 65 -8.09 13.46 -44.97
N ASP A 66 -7.33 14.54 -45.05
CA ASP A 66 -7.64 15.93 -44.68
C ASP A 66 -8.81 16.23 -43.72
N THR A 67 -8.49 16.88 -42.61
CA THR A 67 -8.71 18.33 -42.49
C THR A 67 -8.07 18.88 -41.22
N CYS A 68 -7.20 19.88 -41.40
CA CYS A 68 -6.76 20.77 -40.35
C CYS A 68 -7.96 21.63 -39.94
N SER A 69 -8.37 21.55 -38.67
CA SER A 69 -9.13 22.63 -38.05
C SER A 69 -8.50 22.96 -36.71
N THR A 70 -7.80 24.10 -36.73
CA THR A 70 -7.42 24.94 -35.61
C THR A 70 -8.47 24.88 -34.49
N ASN A 71 -8.11 24.29 -33.35
CA ASN A 71 -8.72 24.63 -32.06
C ASN A 71 -7.70 24.38 -30.95
N ARG A 72 -7.11 25.49 -30.50
CA ARG A 72 -6.40 25.71 -29.24
C ARG A 72 -6.98 24.84 -28.12
N PRO A 73 -6.20 23.97 -27.45
CA PRO A 73 -6.65 23.37 -26.20
C PRO A 73 -6.48 24.43 -25.12
N THR A 74 -7.62 24.99 -24.72
CA THR A 74 -7.82 25.71 -23.48
C THR A 74 -7.25 24.91 -22.32
N VAL A 75 -6.51 25.60 -21.46
CA VAL A 75 -6.07 25.13 -20.14
C VAL A 75 -7.30 24.69 -19.36
N THR A 76 -7.57 23.39 -19.32
CA THR A 76 -8.69 22.83 -18.55
C THR A 76 -8.15 22.30 -17.22
N GLN A 77 -8.19 23.19 -16.25
CA GLN A 77 -8.56 22.97 -14.84
C GLN A 77 -8.21 21.59 -14.25
N LYS A 78 -7.20 21.61 -13.39
CA LYS A 78 -6.88 20.58 -12.41
C LYS A 78 -8.07 20.49 -11.43
N GLU A 79 -9.06 19.65 -11.71
CA GLU A 79 -10.12 19.33 -10.75
C GLU A 79 -9.48 18.65 -9.54
N VAL A 80 -9.33 19.42 -8.47
CA VAL A 80 -9.00 18.89 -7.15
C VAL A 80 -10.24 18.11 -6.70
N MET A 81 -10.24 16.80 -6.98
CA MET A 81 -11.28 15.92 -6.45
C MET A 81 -11.31 16.08 -4.93
N PRO A 82 -12.49 16.32 -4.31
CA PRO A 82 -12.60 16.39 -2.87
C PRO A 82 -12.26 15.00 -2.34
N VAL A 83 -11.07 14.89 -1.74
CA VAL A 83 -10.70 13.70 -0.99
C VAL A 83 -11.56 13.72 0.26
N GLU A 84 -12.70 13.02 0.22
CA GLU A 84 -13.52 12.82 1.40
C GLU A 84 -12.68 12.13 2.47
N GLU A 85 -12.27 12.90 3.49
CA GLU A 85 -11.30 12.45 4.50
C GLU A 85 -11.95 11.59 5.60
N VAL A 86 -13.27 11.58 5.67
CA VAL A 86 -14.03 10.92 6.73
C VAL A 86 -15.04 9.99 6.06
N LEU A 87 -14.58 8.78 5.78
CA LEU A 87 -15.44 7.69 5.35
C LEU A 87 -16.07 7.00 6.55
N ASP A 88 -15.55 7.19 7.77
CA ASP A 88 -15.92 6.51 9.01
C ASP A 88 -15.99 4.99 8.86
N LEU A 89 -14.91 4.42 8.31
CA LEU A 89 -14.83 3.01 7.98
C LEU A 89 -14.94 2.13 9.22
N GLN A 90 -15.76 1.09 9.13
CA GLN A 90 -15.91 0.10 10.19
C GLN A 90 -15.13 -1.18 9.88
N PRO A 91 -14.61 -1.88 10.92
CA PRO A 91 -14.03 -3.21 10.75
C PRO A 91 -14.99 -4.16 10.00
N GLY A 92 -14.48 -4.88 9.01
CA GLY A 92 -15.24 -5.79 8.16
C GLY A 92 -15.71 -5.21 6.82
N GLU A 93 -15.69 -3.89 6.64
CA GLU A 93 -16.04 -3.25 5.37
C GLU A 93 -14.97 -3.49 4.29
N PHE A 94 -15.41 -3.57 3.03
CA PHE A 94 -14.51 -3.66 1.88
C PHE A 94 -14.15 -2.27 1.38
N VAL A 95 -12.86 -2.09 1.11
CA VAL A 95 -12.30 -0.84 0.61
C VAL A 95 -11.32 -1.12 -0.53
N GLN A 96 -11.24 -0.19 -1.46
CA GLN A 96 -10.20 -0.16 -2.47
C GLN A 96 -9.19 0.92 -2.10
N VAL A 97 -7.91 0.57 -2.12
CA VAL A 97 -6.84 1.57 -2.00
C VAL A 97 -6.83 2.41 -3.27
N ARG A 98 -6.78 3.74 -3.11
CA ARG A 98 -6.69 4.69 -4.22
C ARG A 98 -5.47 4.43 -5.10
N SER A 99 -5.49 5.00 -6.31
CA SER A 99 -4.33 4.88 -7.20
C SER A 99 -3.12 5.59 -6.58
N LEU A 100 -1.93 5.17 -7.00
CA LEU A 100 -0.70 5.78 -6.52
C LEU A 100 -0.60 7.26 -6.91
N GLU A 101 -1.14 7.66 -8.06
CA GLU A 101 -1.21 9.06 -8.50
C GLU A 101 -2.13 9.89 -7.60
N GLU A 102 -3.32 9.37 -7.30
CA GLU A 102 -4.27 10.00 -6.36
C GLU A 102 -3.63 10.18 -4.99
N ILE A 103 -3.00 9.12 -4.45
CA ILE A 103 -2.34 9.20 -3.14
C ILE A 103 -1.20 10.19 -3.17
N ARG A 104 -0.31 10.14 -4.17
CA ARG A 104 0.82 11.08 -4.31
C ARG A 104 0.36 12.54 -4.37
N SER A 105 -0.78 12.82 -5.02
CA SER A 105 -1.36 14.16 -5.04
C SER A 105 -1.78 14.68 -3.66
N THR A 106 -2.02 13.79 -2.69
CA THR A 106 -2.38 14.16 -1.31
C THR A 106 -1.17 14.38 -0.41
N LEU A 107 0.03 13.96 -0.83
CA LEU A 107 1.22 14.02 0.01
C LEU A 107 1.86 15.42 0.00
N ASP A 108 2.44 15.80 1.12
CA ASP A 108 3.30 16.96 1.24
C ASP A 108 4.70 16.71 0.64
N GLU A 109 5.56 17.73 0.66
CA GLU A 109 6.94 17.66 0.16
C GLU A 109 7.79 16.57 0.85
N ASN A 110 7.38 16.14 2.05
CA ASN A 110 8.05 15.09 2.82
C ASN A 110 7.41 13.71 2.63
N GLY A 111 6.47 13.56 1.69
CA GLY A 111 5.75 12.31 1.44
C GLY A 111 4.74 11.95 2.55
N LYS A 112 4.28 12.94 3.32
CA LYS A 112 3.37 12.74 4.45
C LYS A 112 1.99 13.32 4.14
N TYR A 113 0.97 12.72 4.73
CA TYR A 113 -0.37 13.28 4.78
C TYR A 113 -0.84 13.37 6.22
N LYS A 114 -1.12 14.60 6.67
CA LYS A 114 -1.47 14.91 8.07
C LYS A 114 -0.50 14.26 9.07
N GLY A 115 0.80 14.36 8.80
CA GLY A 115 1.86 13.83 9.65
C GLY A 115 2.09 12.32 9.59
N LEU A 116 1.33 11.57 8.78
CA LEU A 116 1.60 10.15 8.52
C LEU A 116 2.38 9.99 7.21
N LEU A 117 3.52 9.31 7.28
CA LEU A 117 4.34 9.00 6.10
C LEU A 117 3.66 7.94 5.24
N PHE A 118 3.58 8.19 3.94
CA PHE A 118 3.24 7.16 2.97
C PHE A 118 4.47 6.31 2.71
N MET A 119 4.48 5.11 3.27
CA MET A 119 5.63 4.22 3.18
C MET A 119 5.75 3.66 1.76
N PRO A 120 6.97 3.43 1.27
CA PRO A 120 7.18 2.86 -0.05
C PRO A 120 6.43 1.52 -0.25
N GLU A 121 6.43 0.61 0.73
CA GLU A 121 5.72 -0.68 0.70
C GLU A 121 4.21 -0.56 0.48
N MET A 122 3.62 0.59 0.77
CA MET A 122 2.19 0.84 0.53
C MET A 122 1.87 0.95 -0.97
N GLU A 123 2.86 1.29 -1.79
CA GLU A 123 2.70 1.37 -3.26
C GLU A 123 2.22 0.04 -3.84
N ASP A 124 2.70 -1.08 -3.30
CA ASP A 124 2.35 -2.42 -3.75
C ASP A 124 0.88 -2.77 -3.52
N PHE A 125 0.17 -2.00 -2.68
CA PHE A 125 -1.24 -2.20 -2.37
C PHE A 125 -2.17 -1.21 -3.09
N CYS A 126 -1.63 -0.23 -3.82
CA CYS A 126 -2.42 0.74 -4.56
C CYS A 126 -3.32 0.06 -5.60
N GLY A 127 -4.59 0.49 -5.67
CA GLY A 127 -5.60 -0.09 -6.56
C GLY A 127 -6.17 -1.44 -6.12
N LYS A 128 -5.64 -2.08 -5.06
CA LYS A 128 -6.14 -3.37 -4.57
C LYS A 128 -7.37 -3.21 -3.69
N LYS A 129 -8.27 -4.20 -3.75
CA LYS A 129 -9.36 -4.37 -2.80
C LYS A 129 -8.84 -5.05 -1.54
N CYS A 130 -9.17 -4.50 -0.38
CA CYS A 130 -8.79 -4.99 0.94
C CYS A 130 -9.99 -4.87 1.89
N ARG A 131 -9.96 -5.63 2.98
CA ARG A 131 -10.95 -5.52 4.05
C ARG A 131 -10.38 -4.71 5.21
N VAL A 132 -11.20 -3.84 5.79
CA VAL A 132 -10.85 -3.09 6.98
C VAL A 132 -10.75 -4.05 8.15
N PHE A 133 -9.58 -4.12 8.78
CA PHE A 133 -9.33 -5.00 9.90
C PHE A 133 -9.66 -4.35 11.24
N LYS A 134 -9.15 -3.13 11.48
CA LYS A 134 -9.35 -2.42 12.74
C LYS A 134 -9.18 -0.92 12.56
N LYS A 135 -9.99 -0.13 13.28
CA LYS A 135 -9.81 1.31 13.39
C LYS A 135 -8.77 1.65 14.47
N VAL A 136 -7.85 2.55 14.14
CA VAL A 136 -6.75 2.96 15.03
C VAL A 136 -7.08 4.31 15.67
N ARG A 137 -7.18 4.34 17.00
CA ARG A 137 -7.41 5.57 17.78
C ARG A 137 -6.13 6.13 18.41
N SER A 138 -5.25 5.24 18.84
CA SER A 138 -3.98 5.58 19.45
C SER A 138 -2.90 4.57 19.07
N ILE A 139 -1.66 5.01 19.17
CA ILE A 139 -0.46 4.20 18.98
C ILE A 139 0.40 4.28 20.23
N THR A 140 1.02 3.18 20.60
CA THR A 140 2.04 3.16 21.66
C THR A 140 3.40 3.09 20.98
N LEU A 141 4.29 4.02 21.30
CA LEU A 141 5.64 4.02 20.76
C LEU A 141 6.49 2.95 21.44
N GLU A 142 7.16 2.12 20.64
CA GLU A 142 8.05 1.06 21.13
C GLU A 142 9.27 1.64 21.87
N SER A 143 9.74 2.82 21.47
CA SER A 143 10.97 3.42 22.01
C SER A 143 10.87 3.88 23.46
N ASN A 144 9.71 4.41 23.87
CA ASN A 144 9.52 5.04 25.18
C ASN A 144 8.20 4.67 25.87
N GLY A 145 7.32 3.88 25.23
CA GLY A 145 6.02 3.51 25.77
C GLY A 145 4.97 4.62 25.75
N GLU A 146 5.26 5.77 25.13
CA GLU A 146 4.34 6.91 25.05
C GLU A 146 3.14 6.56 24.17
N VAL A 147 1.94 6.88 24.64
CA VAL A 147 0.69 6.71 23.89
C VAL A 147 0.35 8.00 23.16
N ARG A 148 0.28 7.95 21.84
CA ARG A 148 -0.13 9.07 20.98
C ARG A 148 -1.51 8.85 20.40
N ILE A 149 -2.38 9.84 20.52
CA ILE A 149 -3.72 9.82 19.96
C ILE A 149 -3.67 10.32 18.52
N LEU A 150 -4.23 9.54 17.59
CA LEU A 150 -4.31 9.91 16.19
C LEU A 150 -5.51 10.85 15.98
N ARG A 151 -5.25 12.06 15.49
CA ARG A 151 -6.30 13.06 15.20
C ARG A 151 -7.05 12.80 13.89
N SER A 152 -6.43 12.11 12.95
CA SER A 152 -7.04 11.81 11.65
C SER A 152 -7.48 10.34 11.58
N PRO A 153 -8.64 10.05 10.96
CA PRO A 153 -9.14 8.69 10.80
C PRO A 153 -8.09 7.77 10.17
N THR A 154 -7.77 6.69 10.87
CA THR A 154 -6.73 5.73 10.47
C THR A 154 -7.22 4.32 10.71
N VAL A 155 -6.94 3.44 9.76
CA VAL A 155 -7.36 2.04 9.80
C VAL A 155 -6.18 1.12 9.46
N PHE A 156 -6.28 -0.12 9.93
CA PHE A 156 -5.49 -1.23 9.45
C PHE A 156 -6.29 -2.05 8.45
N LEU A 157 -5.62 -2.55 7.43
CA LEU A 157 -6.20 -3.44 6.42
C LEU A 157 -5.74 -4.87 6.65
N GLU A 158 -6.63 -5.82 6.38
CA GLU A 158 -6.35 -7.23 6.58
C GLU A 158 -5.36 -7.76 5.53
N GLY A 159 -4.35 -8.52 5.96
CA GLY A 159 -3.36 -9.10 5.05
C GLY A 159 -2.33 -8.09 4.50
N VAL A 160 -2.40 -6.83 4.93
CA VAL A 160 -1.55 -5.74 4.45
C VAL A 160 -0.49 -5.42 5.50
N TYR A 161 0.74 -5.87 5.23
CA TYR A 161 1.88 -5.74 6.12
C TYR A 161 3.10 -5.19 5.38
N CYS A 162 3.99 -4.57 6.14
CA CYS A 162 5.33 -4.23 5.67
C CYS A 162 6.13 -5.51 5.40
N ASP A 163 6.69 -5.63 4.19
CA ASP A 163 7.55 -6.76 3.82
C ASP A 163 9.02 -6.54 4.21
N GLY A 164 9.38 -5.34 4.68
CA GLY A 164 10.67 -4.99 5.26
C GLY A 164 11.81 -4.86 4.25
N LYS A 165 11.56 -5.07 2.95
CA LYS A 165 12.61 -5.02 1.93
C LYS A 165 13.21 -3.63 1.77
N ARG A 166 12.44 -2.57 2.03
CA ARG A 166 12.95 -1.18 2.03
C ARG A 166 13.38 -0.73 3.43
N HIS A 167 13.54 -1.68 4.35
CA HIS A 167 13.99 -1.50 5.73
C HIS A 167 15.03 -2.54 6.13
N SER A 168 16.11 -2.70 5.34
CA SER A 168 17.22 -3.63 5.63
C SER A 168 16.75 -5.05 5.96
N ASP A 169 15.84 -5.58 5.15
CA ASP A 169 15.27 -6.92 5.28
C ASP A 169 14.64 -7.21 6.65
N CYS A 170 13.95 -6.21 7.22
CA CYS A 170 13.26 -6.32 8.50
C CYS A 170 12.13 -7.36 8.47
N ASP A 171 12.11 -8.28 9.43
CA ASP A 171 11.16 -9.40 9.50
C ASP A 171 9.92 -9.13 10.38
N ARG A 172 9.85 -7.96 11.01
CA ARG A 172 8.81 -7.58 11.99
C ARG A 172 7.38 -7.61 11.47
N SER A 173 7.17 -7.57 10.16
CA SER A 173 5.85 -7.71 9.51
C SER A 173 4.82 -6.70 10.04
N CYS A 174 5.24 -5.45 10.27
CA CYS A 174 4.40 -4.43 10.87
C CYS A 174 3.14 -4.14 10.05
N LEU A 175 2.02 -3.87 10.73
CA LEU A 175 0.82 -3.36 10.08
C LEU A 175 1.08 -1.95 9.51
N LEU A 176 0.58 -1.70 8.31
CA LEU A 176 0.68 -0.40 7.65
C LEU A 176 -0.51 0.48 8.07
N PHE A 177 -0.25 1.72 8.47
CA PHE A 177 -1.30 2.68 8.81
C PHE A 177 -1.90 3.28 7.54
N TRP A 178 -3.22 3.15 7.37
CA TRP A 178 -3.94 3.70 6.22
C TRP A 178 -4.85 4.84 6.65
N ARG A 179 -4.72 5.98 5.99
CA ARG A 179 -5.66 7.11 6.15
C ARG A 179 -6.90 6.83 5.32
N GLU A 180 -8.07 7.17 5.85
CA GLU A 180 -9.33 6.99 5.11
C GLU A 180 -9.34 7.78 3.80
N ALA A 181 -8.65 8.93 3.76
CA ALA A 181 -8.40 9.72 2.56
C ALA A 181 -7.76 8.95 1.39
N TRP A 182 -7.01 7.87 1.67
CA TRP A 182 -6.37 7.02 0.66
C TRP A 182 -7.21 5.82 0.26
N LEU A 183 -8.42 5.70 0.80
CA LEU A 183 -9.31 4.58 0.59
C LEU A 183 -10.58 5.06 -0.13
N LYS A 184 -11.27 4.11 -0.74
CA LYS A 184 -12.60 4.26 -1.32
C LYS A 184 -13.43 3.08 -0.84
N ARG A 185 -14.63 3.33 -0.31
CA ARG A 185 -15.58 2.25 0.02
C ARG A 185 -15.93 1.52 -1.28
N THR A 186 -15.93 0.20 -1.24
CA THR A 186 -16.35 -0.64 -2.37
C THR A 186 -17.32 -1.71 -1.88
N GLU A 187 -18.17 -2.16 -2.78
CA GLU A 187 -18.94 -3.38 -2.56
C GLU A 187 -18.01 -4.62 -2.54
N PRO A 188 -18.39 -5.67 -1.79
CA PRO A 188 -17.66 -6.93 -1.68
C PRO A 188 -17.34 -7.59 -3.03
#